data_AF-A0A1R1LDW3-F1
#
_entry.id   AF-A0A1R1LDW3-F1
#
_cell.length_a   1.000
_cell.length_b   1.000
_cell.length_c   1.000
_cell.angle_alpha   90.00
_cell.angle_beta   90.00
_cell.angle_gamma   90.00
#
_symmetry.space_group_name_H-M   'P 1'
#
loop_
_entity.id
_entity.type
_entity.pdbx_description
1 polymer ?
#
loop_
_entity_poly.entity_id
_entity_poly.type
_entity_poly.pdbx_seq_one_letter_code
_entity_poly.pdbx_strand_id
1 'polypeptide(L)'
;MMINILRKITSPFLIAWGRTPVLWLWRKPKNDLDALLQIASKYFYPNWSQGKARYVSQAMYFYMLLIWPIRALIIISLGMKRYAVKTKVNHHISYYRQLIDQLKIAFLYCNNPQVYYLFELFNDSRLTQAKSFLLGNTSSALLNFINQYRNSEELEDKLQFSSRMRNHNFPMVDDTAVITDGKITDLKGAEIPLPEADFVVKPNTGYQGQGVLRFEWLGNNQYFCSDGLHYDKKRLNHYLRELSLKDSYLVQPRLVNHPQIADLTNKGFGTCRIITGITPTGTVELIGAAFKMPVGEGVADNFAAGGIASPIDLETGELGMAVAKKCLGDSYCQHPDTGAPIIGRKLPYWQETVALIKRAHQQVADYVFLGWDIGLSKDGPVILETNSNWCILLAQRPSGKGLGSSKFTSICHLWIDSFKTPFLKKNIMH
;
A
#
# COMPACT_ATOMS: atom_id res chain seq x y z
N MET A 1 8.00 18.19 -24.54
CA MET A 1 7.21 17.28 -25.41
C MET A 1 7.81 15.86 -25.50
N MET A 2 9.11 15.71 -25.82
CA MET A 2 9.79 14.40 -25.93
C MET A 2 9.82 13.57 -24.63
N ILE A 3 9.94 14.23 -23.47
CA ILE A 3 9.92 13.59 -22.14
C ILE A 3 8.53 13.02 -21.79
N ASN A 4 7.44 13.71 -22.16
CA ASN A 4 6.08 13.21 -21.95
C ASN A 4 5.73 12.06 -22.90
N ILE A 5 6.31 12.03 -24.11
CA ILE A 5 6.19 10.91 -25.05
C ILE A 5 7.00 9.71 -24.53
N LEU A 6 8.22 9.92 -24.04
CA LEU A 6 9.03 8.88 -23.41
C LEU A 6 8.36 8.32 -22.14
N ARG A 7 7.75 9.15 -21.28
CA ARG A 7 6.91 8.70 -20.14
C ARG A 7 5.70 7.89 -20.59
N LYS A 8 5.04 8.30 -21.68
CA LYS A 8 3.91 7.57 -22.30
C LYS A 8 4.30 6.27 -22.99
N ILE A 9 5.56 6.06 -23.39
CA ILE A 9 6.06 4.81 -24.01
C ILE A 9 6.66 3.87 -22.95
N THR A 10 7.35 4.42 -21.95
CA THR A 10 7.95 3.67 -20.83
C THR A 10 6.90 3.12 -19.87
N SER A 11 5.82 3.85 -19.60
CA SER A 11 4.72 3.39 -18.74
C SER A 11 4.02 2.12 -19.27
N PRO A 12 3.61 2.03 -20.55
CA PRO A 12 3.06 0.80 -21.15
C PRO A 12 4.05 -0.35 -21.17
N PHE A 13 5.33 -0.08 -21.45
CA PHE A 13 6.37 -1.08 -21.43
C PHE A 13 6.53 -1.66 -20.02
N LEU A 14 6.62 -0.83 -18.98
CA LEU A 14 6.69 -1.26 -17.58
C LEU A 14 5.46 -2.03 -17.10
N ILE A 15 4.26 -1.62 -17.53
CA ILE A 15 2.98 -2.29 -17.21
C ILE A 15 2.93 -3.68 -17.85
N ALA A 16 3.30 -3.79 -19.13
CA ALA A 16 3.38 -5.07 -19.82
C ALA A 16 4.56 -5.92 -19.31
N TRP A 17 5.67 -5.27 -18.90
CA TRP A 17 6.84 -5.93 -18.33
C TRP A 17 6.48 -6.57 -17.00
N GLY A 18 5.88 -5.90 -16.03
CA GLY A 18 5.63 -6.58 -14.74
C GLY A 18 4.66 -7.79 -14.84
N ARG A 19 3.83 -7.87 -15.88
CA ARG A 19 2.76 -8.89 -15.97
C ARG A 19 3.35 -10.26 -16.31
N THR A 20 2.88 -11.27 -15.60
CA THR A 20 2.90 -12.64 -16.07
C THR A 20 2.31 -12.70 -17.47
N PRO A 21 2.67 -13.68 -18.30
CA PRO A 21 2.26 -13.66 -19.68
C PRO A 21 0.75 -13.74 -19.65
N VAL A 22 0.19 -12.76 -20.30
CA VAL A 22 -1.22 -12.69 -20.56
C VAL A 22 -1.54 -13.69 -21.69
N LEU A 23 -0.97 -14.91 -21.63
CA LEU A 23 -1.07 -16.04 -22.57
C LEU A 23 -2.52 -16.49 -22.80
N TRP A 24 -3.49 -15.78 -22.21
CA TRP A 24 -4.72 -16.37 -21.76
C TRP A 24 -5.93 -15.44 -21.79
N LEU A 25 -5.84 -14.19 -22.32
CA LEU A 25 -7.04 -13.33 -22.52
C LEU A 25 -8.14 -13.99 -23.38
N TRP A 26 -7.74 -15.00 -24.16
CA TRP A 26 -8.56 -15.69 -25.16
C TRP A 26 -8.86 -17.14 -24.78
N ARG A 27 -8.32 -17.64 -23.66
CA ARG A 27 -8.75 -18.93 -23.11
C ARG A 27 -9.80 -18.73 -22.04
N LYS A 28 -10.52 -19.80 -21.72
CA LYS A 28 -11.36 -19.82 -20.53
C LYS A 28 -10.50 -19.60 -19.27
N PRO A 29 -10.87 -18.67 -18.37
CA PRO A 29 -10.16 -18.50 -17.11
C PRO A 29 -10.20 -19.79 -16.30
N LYS A 30 -9.13 -20.09 -15.56
CA LYS A 30 -9.00 -21.30 -14.75
C LYS A 30 -9.59 -21.12 -13.34
N ASN A 31 -9.71 -19.88 -12.88
CA ASN A 31 -10.33 -19.48 -11.61
C ASN A 31 -10.73 -18.00 -11.64
N ASP A 32 -11.35 -17.55 -10.55
CA ASP A 32 -11.86 -16.19 -10.40
C ASP A 32 -10.80 -15.11 -10.53
N LEU A 33 -9.66 -15.27 -9.85
CA LEU A 33 -8.60 -14.28 -9.94
C LEU A 33 -8.04 -14.18 -11.36
N ASP A 34 -7.87 -15.30 -12.05
CA ASP A 34 -7.42 -15.34 -13.44
C ASP A 34 -8.44 -14.68 -14.38
N ALA A 35 -9.75 -14.82 -14.13
CA ALA A 35 -10.78 -14.07 -14.85
C ALA A 35 -10.63 -12.55 -14.63
N LEU A 36 -10.44 -12.11 -13.38
CA LEU A 36 -10.25 -10.70 -13.03
C LEU A 36 -8.99 -10.12 -13.68
N LEU A 37 -7.88 -10.86 -13.66
CA LEU A 37 -6.62 -10.44 -14.28
C LEU A 37 -6.73 -10.36 -15.80
N GLN A 38 -7.51 -11.24 -16.42
CA GLN A 38 -7.82 -11.12 -17.85
C GLN A 38 -8.66 -9.88 -18.13
N ILE A 39 -9.67 -9.57 -17.31
CA ILE A 39 -10.50 -8.38 -17.48
C ILE A 39 -9.68 -7.11 -17.26
N ALA A 40 -8.89 -7.01 -16.19
CA ALA A 40 -8.00 -5.88 -15.94
C ALA A 40 -6.97 -5.70 -17.07
N SER A 41 -6.47 -6.81 -17.63
CA SER A 41 -5.54 -6.76 -18.74
C SER A 41 -6.19 -6.31 -20.05
N LYS A 42 -7.45 -6.71 -20.31
CA LYS A 42 -8.29 -6.18 -21.39
C LYS A 42 -8.71 -4.74 -21.14
N TYR A 43 -8.85 -4.35 -19.88
CA TYR A 43 -9.26 -3.00 -19.51
C TYR A 43 -8.12 -2.01 -19.69
N PHE A 44 -6.89 -2.34 -19.25
CA PHE A 44 -5.64 -1.57 -19.47
C PHE A 44 -5.22 -1.44 -20.95
N TYR A 45 -6.15 -1.77 -21.83
CA TYR A 45 -6.20 -1.41 -23.22
C TYR A 45 -6.76 0.01 -23.52
N PRO A 46 -7.02 0.98 -22.61
CA PRO A 46 -7.72 2.21 -22.97
C PRO A 46 -6.68 3.31 -23.14
N ASN A 47 -6.04 3.28 -24.31
CA ASN A 47 -5.30 4.36 -24.98
C ASN A 47 -4.67 3.85 -26.28
N TRP A 48 -4.96 2.61 -26.68
CA TRP A 48 -4.64 2.07 -28.01
C TRP A 48 -5.84 2.21 -28.97
N SER A 49 -6.87 2.93 -28.52
CA SER A 49 -8.11 3.19 -29.24
C SER A 49 -7.93 4.37 -30.19
N GLN A 50 -7.31 4.09 -31.33
CA GLN A 50 -7.64 4.56 -32.70
C GLN A 50 -6.37 4.60 -33.59
N GLY A 51 -6.51 4.16 -34.85
CA GLY A 51 -5.44 4.20 -35.86
C GLY A 51 -4.29 3.18 -35.66
N LYS A 52 -3.12 3.47 -36.26
CA LYS A 52 -1.94 2.58 -36.33
C LYS A 52 -1.40 2.12 -34.95
N ALA A 53 -1.65 2.89 -33.89
CA ALA A 53 -1.24 2.58 -32.52
C ALA A 53 -1.85 1.28 -31.98
N ARG A 54 -3.05 0.88 -32.45
CA ARG A 54 -3.66 -0.41 -32.07
C ARG A 54 -2.82 -1.60 -32.51
N TYR A 55 -2.37 -1.59 -33.76
CA TYR A 55 -1.65 -2.71 -34.38
C TYR A 55 -0.23 -2.86 -33.82
N VAL A 56 0.51 -1.76 -33.70
CA VAL A 56 1.86 -1.74 -33.09
C VAL A 56 1.81 -2.39 -31.72
N SER A 57 0.77 -2.07 -30.98
CA SER A 57 0.70 -2.44 -29.60
C SER A 57 0.17 -3.88 -29.42
N GLN A 58 -0.76 -4.33 -30.27
CA GLN A 58 -1.10 -5.76 -30.40
C GLN A 58 0.12 -6.61 -30.80
N ALA A 59 0.97 -6.09 -31.70
CA ALA A 59 2.21 -6.74 -32.10
C ALA A 59 3.24 -6.79 -30.95
N MET A 60 3.44 -5.69 -30.22
CA MET A 60 4.27 -5.67 -29.00
C MET A 60 3.77 -6.68 -27.97
N TYR A 61 2.46 -6.76 -27.78
CA TYR A 61 1.85 -7.73 -26.89
C TYR A 61 2.09 -9.18 -27.32
N PHE A 62 1.86 -9.50 -28.60
CA PHE A 62 2.12 -10.83 -29.15
C PHE A 62 3.61 -11.20 -29.03
N TYR A 63 4.49 -10.24 -29.31
CA TYR A 63 5.92 -10.38 -29.07
C TYR A 63 6.22 -10.68 -27.59
N MET A 64 5.60 -9.97 -26.65
CA MET A 64 5.76 -10.23 -25.21
C MET A 64 5.28 -11.62 -24.76
N LEU A 65 4.29 -12.19 -25.45
CA LEU A 65 3.87 -13.58 -25.23
C LEU A 65 4.91 -14.57 -25.75
N LEU A 66 5.41 -14.36 -26.97
CA LEU A 66 6.42 -15.23 -27.59
C LEU A 66 7.70 -15.28 -26.75
N ILE A 67 8.12 -14.15 -26.18
CA ILE A 67 9.32 -14.09 -25.34
C ILE A 67 9.09 -14.57 -23.90
N TRP A 68 7.85 -14.85 -23.48
CA TRP A 68 7.58 -15.18 -22.07
C TRP A 68 8.39 -16.36 -21.55
N PRO A 69 8.49 -17.52 -22.24
CA PRO A 69 9.25 -18.64 -21.72
C PRO A 69 10.72 -18.26 -21.43
N ILE A 70 11.34 -17.54 -22.36
CA ILE A 70 12.71 -17.01 -22.21
C ILE A 70 12.76 -16.06 -21.00
N ARG A 71 11.79 -15.18 -20.89
CA ARG A 71 11.71 -14.20 -19.83
C ARG A 71 11.50 -14.81 -18.45
N ALA A 72 10.64 -15.82 -18.35
CA ALA A 72 10.43 -16.59 -17.13
C ALA A 72 11.74 -17.22 -16.68
N LEU A 73 12.49 -17.84 -17.59
CA LEU A 73 13.81 -18.41 -17.31
C LEU A 73 14.82 -17.34 -16.85
N ILE A 74 14.81 -16.14 -17.44
CA ILE A 74 15.64 -15.01 -16.98
C ILE A 74 15.26 -14.62 -15.54
N ILE A 75 13.98 -14.45 -15.24
CA ILE A 75 13.48 -14.11 -13.90
C ILE A 75 13.89 -15.18 -12.88
N ILE A 76 13.72 -16.46 -13.24
CA ILE A 76 14.12 -17.60 -12.42
C ILE A 76 15.63 -17.57 -12.17
N SER A 77 16.44 -17.39 -13.21
CA SER A 77 17.89 -17.32 -13.11
C SER A 77 18.34 -16.18 -12.19
N LEU A 78 17.79 -14.96 -12.37
CA LEU A 78 18.09 -13.81 -11.52
C LEU A 78 17.65 -14.03 -10.07
N GLY A 79 16.46 -14.62 -9.86
CA GLY A 79 15.95 -14.97 -8.54
C GLY A 79 16.82 -16.01 -7.85
N MET A 80 17.18 -17.09 -8.55
CA MET A 80 18.04 -18.14 -8.04
C MET A 80 19.44 -17.62 -7.72
N LYS A 81 20.05 -16.83 -8.62
CA LYS A 81 21.35 -16.18 -8.37
C LYS A 81 21.35 -15.38 -7.07
N ARG A 82 20.24 -14.71 -6.77
CA ARG A 82 20.12 -13.83 -5.60
C ARG A 82 19.76 -14.56 -4.30
N TYR A 83 18.93 -15.60 -4.38
CA TYR A 83 18.23 -16.14 -3.21
C TYR A 83 18.39 -17.64 -3.00
N ALA A 84 18.88 -18.39 -3.99
CA ALA A 84 18.82 -19.84 -3.91
C ALA A 84 19.72 -20.44 -2.84
N VAL A 85 20.91 -19.86 -2.64
CA VAL A 85 21.86 -20.27 -1.60
C VAL A 85 21.24 -20.07 -0.23
N LYS A 86 20.72 -18.87 0.06
CA LYS A 86 20.04 -18.55 1.33
C LYS A 86 18.86 -19.50 1.56
N THR A 87 18.08 -19.79 0.53
CA THR A 87 16.92 -20.70 0.63
C THR A 87 17.36 -22.14 0.93
N LYS A 88 18.44 -22.61 0.30
CA LYS A 88 18.99 -23.94 0.54
C LYS A 88 19.54 -24.08 1.96
N VAL A 89 20.27 -23.08 2.44
CA VAL A 89 20.90 -23.10 3.77
C VAL A 89 19.85 -22.95 4.88
N ASN A 90 18.97 -21.95 4.78
CA ASN A 90 18.07 -21.58 5.88
C ASN A 90 16.77 -22.39 5.89
N HIS A 91 16.34 -22.93 4.75
CA HIS A 91 15.07 -23.65 4.62
C HIS A 91 15.23 -25.08 4.08
N HIS A 92 16.47 -25.54 3.88
CA HIS A 92 16.78 -26.90 3.42
C HIS A 92 16.13 -27.29 2.07
N ILE A 93 15.87 -26.31 1.20
CA ILE A 93 15.25 -26.54 -0.11
C ILE A 93 16.33 -26.69 -1.19
N SER A 94 16.37 -27.82 -1.88
CA SER A 94 17.38 -28.08 -2.93
C SER A 94 17.23 -27.13 -4.13
N TYR A 95 18.34 -26.83 -4.82
CA TYR A 95 18.32 -26.01 -6.03
C TYR A 95 17.39 -26.56 -7.10
N TYR A 96 17.35 -27.89 -7.25
CA TYR A 96 16.46 -28.57 -8.19
C TYR A 96 14.99 -28.32 -7.87
N ARG A 97 14.59 -28.47 -6.60
CA ARG A 97 13.21 -28.17 -6.17
C ARG A 97 12.87 -26.70 -6.41
N GLN A 98 13.78 -25.78 -6.07
CA GLN A 98 13.59 -24.36 -6.32
C GLN A 98 13.38 -24.01 -7.80
N LEU A 99 14.11 -24.69 -8.70
CA LEU A 99 13.91 -24.53 -10.14
C LEU A 99 12.54 -25.08 -10.57
N ILE A 100 12.21 -26.31 -10.17
CA ILE A 100 10.95 -26.98 -10.54
C ILE A 100 9.73 -26.20 -10.06
N ASP A 101 9.73 -25.72 -8.81
CA ASP A 101 8.58 -24.99 -8.26
C ASP A 101 8.40 -23.64 -8.96
N GLN A 102 9.48 -22.95 -9.31
CA GLN A 102 9.39 -21.73 -10.10
C GLN A 102 8.92 -21.99 -11.55
N LEU A 103 9.31 -23.11 -12.16
CA LEU A 103 8.79 -23.53 -13.46
C LEU A 103 7.29 -23.86 -13.38
N LYS A 104 6.84 -24.55 -12.33
CA LYS A 104 5.40 -24.76 -12.06
C LYS A 104 4.69 -23.42 -11.90
N ILE A 105 5.24 -22.48 -11.14
CA ILE A 105 4.68 -21.14 -10.99
C ILE A 105 4.52 -20.45 -12.35
N ALA A 106 5.57 -20.45 -13.18
CA ALA A 106 5.57 -19.81 -14.49
C ALA A 106 4.55 -20.43 -15.46
N PHE A 107 4.54 -21.76 -15.57
CA PHE A 107 3.88 -22.45 -16.69
C PHE A 107 2.59 -23.17 -16.27
N LEU A 108 2.52 -23.73 -15.07
CA LEU A 108 1.33 -24.42 -14.57
C LEU A 108 0.36 -23.47 -13.87
N TYR A 109 0.88 -22.62 -12.97
CA TYR A 109 0.08 -21.65 -12.23
C TYR A 109 -0.09 -20.33 -12.96
N CYS A 110 0.69 -20.11 -14.01
CA CYS A 110 0.64 -18.89 -14.82
C CYS A 110 0.83 -17.63 -13.95
N ASN A 111 1.70 -17.71 -12.92
CA ASN A 111 2.09 -16.59 -12.08
C ASN A 111 3.60 -16.28 -12.24
N ASN A 112 4.02 -15.09 -11.82
CA ASN A 112 5.34 -14.57 -12.10
C ASN A 112 6.33 -15.23 -11.14
N PRO A 113 7.42 -15.86 -11.59
CA PRO A 113 8.36 -16.55 -10.70
C PRO A 113 8.92 -15.68 -9.57
N GLN A 114 8.89 -14.35 -9.70
CA GLN A 114 9.21 -13.41 -8.62
C GLN A 114 8.42 -13.68 -7.32
N VAL A 115 7.19 -14.21 -7.41
CA VAL A 115 6.37 -14.54 -6.23
C VAL A 115 7.00 -15.64 -5.37
N TYR A 116 7.87 -16.48 -5.94
CA TYR A 116 8.41 -17.66 -5.26
C TYR A 116 9.21 -17.30 -4.00
N TYR A 117 10.25 -16.49 -4.12
CA TYR A 117 11.03 -16.03 -2.96
C TYR A 117 10.35 -14.90 -2.19
N LEU A 118 9.48 -14.12 -2.86
CA LEU A 118 8.80 -12.99 -2.24
C LEU A 118 7.71 -13.41 -1.25
N PHE A 119 7.04 -14.54 -1.49
CA PHE A 119 6.01 -15.09 -0.60
C PHE A 119 6.41 -16.45 -0.01
N GLU A 120 7.66 -16.85 -0.21
CA GLU A 120 8.25 -18.09 0.32
C GLU A 120 7.43 -19.33 -0.09
N LEU A 121 7.08 -19.38 -1.38
CA LEU A 121 6.29 -20.46 -1.98
C LEU A 121 7.06 -21.78 -2.10
N PHE A 122 8.24 -21.89 -1.51
CA PHE A 122 8.89 -23.18 -1.25
C PHE A 122 8.28 -23.92 -0.05
N ASN A 123 7.47 -23.23 0.77
CA ASN A 123 6.57 -23.90 1.70
C ASN A 123 5.37 -24.48 0.93
N ASP A 124 5.14 -25.78 1.03
CA ASP A 124 4.10 -26.48 0.26
C ASP A 124 2.70 -25.92 0.50
N SER A 125 2.38 -25.49 1.72
CA SER A 125 1.08 -24.88 2.04
C SER A 125 0.87 -23.53 1.36
N ARG A 126 1.95 -22.79 1.07
CA ARG A 126 1.90 -21.53 0.31
C ARG A 126 1.98 -21.77 -1.19
N LEU A 127 2.73 -22.78 -1.65
CA LEU A 127 2.84 -23.10 -3.08
C LEU A 127 1.49 -23.42 -3.72
N THR A 128 0.60 -24.11 -3.00
CA THR A 128 -0.77 -24.39 -3.47
C THR A 128 -1.58 -23.10 -3.68
N GLN A 129 -1.26 -22.06 -2.92
CA GLN A 129 -1.85 -20.72 -3.02
C GLN A 129 -1.16 -19.82 -4.04
N ALA A 130 -0.16 -20.30 -4.80
CA ALA A 130 0.63 -19.48 -5.72
C ALA A 130 -0.21 -18.66 -6.70
N LYS A 131 -1.37 -19.18 -7.15
CA LYS A 131 -2.29 -18.47 -8.05
C LYS A 131 -2.97 -17.27 -7.40
N SER A 132 -3.10 -17.26 -6.07
CA SER A 132 -3.77 -16.21 -5.30
C SER A 132 -2.91 -14.99 -5.03
N PHE A 133 -1.58 -15.12 -5.15
CA PHE A 133 -0.65 -14.02 -4.90
C PHE A 133 -0.56 -13.07 -6.07
N LEU A 134 -0.65 -11.78 -5.77
CA LEU A 134 -0.55 -10.72 -6.76
C LEU A 134 0.71 -9.87 -6.57
N LEU A 135 1.32 -9.48 -7.70
CA LEU A 135 2.39 -8.49 -7.75
C LEU A 135 1.83 -7.08 -7.95
N GLY A 136 2.55 -6.07 -7.47
CA GLY A 136 2.08 -4.68 -7.46
C GLY A 136 1.60 -4.17 -8.82
N ASN A 137 2.38 -4.40 -9.88
CA ASN A 137 2.07 -3.96 -11.24
C ASN A 137 0.78 -4.61 -11.81
N THR A 138 0.51 -5.88 -11.49
CA THR A 138 -0.67 -6.61 -11.96
C THR A 138 -1.91 -6.09 -11.24
N SER A 139 -1.71 -5.70 -9.99
CA SER A 139 -2.80 -5.33 -9.10
C SER A 139 -3.20 -3.86 -9.21
N SER A 140 -2.24 -2.95 -9.39
CA SER A 140 -2.55 -1.55 -9.71
C SER A 140 -3.40 -1.46 -10.98
N ALA A 141 -3.20 -2.37 -11.94
CA ALA A 141 -4.04 -2.42 -13.12
C ALA A 141 -5.50 -2.82 -12.82
N LEU A 142 -5.70 -3.78 -11.92
CA LEU A 142 -7.03 -4.21 -11.50
C LEU A 142 -7.72 -3.15 -10.64
N LEU A 143 -7.00 -2.54 -9.70
CA LEU A 143 -7.51 -1.44 -8.87
C LEU A 143 -7.92 -0.25 -9.73
N ASN A 144 -7.08 0.16 -10.68
CA ASN A 144 -7.40 1.26 -11.60
C ASN A 144 -8.59 0.92 -12.51
N PHE A 145 -8.75 -0.34 -12.94
CA PHE A 145 -9.95 -0.75 -13.68
C PHE A 145 -11.22 -0.62 -12.85
N ILE A 146 -11.17 -1.13 -11.63
CA ILE A 146 -12.33 -1.15 -10.74
C ILE A 146 -12.70 0.26 -10.29
N ASN A 147 -11.70 1.13 -10.10
CA ASN A 147 -11.88 2.53 -9.73
C ASN A 147 -11.92 3.49 -10.94
N GLN A 148 -12.04 2.98 -12.18
CA GLN A 148 -11.86 3.78 -13.41
C GLN A 148 -12.78 4.99 -13.57
N TYR A 149 -13.92 5.00 -12.89
CA TYR A 149 -14.93 6.05 -13.01
C TYR A 149 -14.79 7.13 -11.93
N ARG A 150 -13.71 7.14 -11.15
CA ARG A 150 -13.59 7.98 -9.94
C ARG A 150 -12.33 8.83 -9.95
N ASN A 151 -12.45 10.06 -9.45
CA ASN A 151 -11.35 11.01 -9.38
C ASN A 151 -10.54 10.82 -8.09
N SER A 152 -9.43 10.09 -8.16
CA SER A 152 -8.55 9.78 -7.02
C SER A 152 -7.86 10.99 -6.38
N GLU A 153 -7.86 12.16 -7.03
CA GLU A 153 -7.15 13.34 -6.54
C GLU A 153 -7.68 13.82 -5.19
N GLU A 154 -8.99 13.72 -4.95
CA GLU A 154 -9.61 14.16 -3.69
C GLU A 154 -9.18 13.33 -2.48
N LEU A 155 -8.88 12.04 -2.66
CA LEU A 155 -8.38 11.19 -1.58
C LEU A 155 -6.88 11.35 -1.31
N GLU A 156 -6.12 11.73 -2.34
CA GLU A 156 -4.67 11.86 -2.26
C GLU A 156 -4.24 13.20 -1.65
N ASP A 157 -5.11 14.21 -1.71
CA ASP A 157 -5.00 15.45 -0.95
C ASP A 157 -5.40 15.22 0.52
N LYS A 158 -4.40 15.17 1.41
CA LYS A 158 -4.61 14.86 2.83
C LYS A 158 -5.43 15.93 3.55
N LEU A 159 -5.31 17.20 3.17
CA LEU A 159 -6.05 18.30 3.77
C LEU A 159 -7.54 18.24 3.38
N GLN A 160 -7.83 18.02 2.10
CA GLN A 160 -9.21 17.88 1.64
C GLN A 160 -9.87 16.66 2.26
N PHE A 161 -9.19 15.52 2.24
CA PHE A 161 -9.69 14.28 2.84
C PHE A 161 -9.96 14.44 4.34
N SER A 162 -8.99 14.93 5.11
CA SER A 162 -9.16 15.14 6.56
C SER A 162 -10.26 16.13 6.89
N SER A 163 -10.38 17.23 6.14
CA SER A 163 -11.46 18.21 6.29
C SER A 163 -12.84 17.58 6.04
N ARG A 164 -12.99 16.84 4.93
CA ARG A 164 -14.24 16.12 4.58
C ARG A 164 -14.64 15.15 5.70
N MET A 165 -13.70 14.36 6.20
CA MET A 165 -13.97 13.37 7.24
C MET A 165 -14.28 14.03 8.60
N ARG A 166 -13.57 15.10 8.97
CA ARG A 166 -13.85 15.88 10.19
C ARG A 166 -15.25 16.50 10.17
N ASN A 167 -15.70 17.02 9.03
CA ASN A 167 -17.06 17.54 8.87
C ASN A 167 -18.15 16.48 9.09
N HIS A 168 -17.81 15.19 8.93
CA HIS A 168 -18.69 14.05 9.23
C HIS A 168 -18.40 13.42 10.61
N ASN A 169 -17.70 14.13 11.49
CA ASN A 169 -17.36 13.72 12.86
C ASN A 169 -16.52 12.43 12.95
N PHE A 170 -15.64 12.20 11.98
CA PHE A 170 -14.65 11.13 12.09
C PHE A 170 -13.40 11.59 12.87
N PRO A 171 -12.84 10.74 13.74
CA PRO A 171 -11.61 11.02 14.47
C PRO A 171 -10.41 10.99 13.52
N MET A 172 -10.14 12.12 12.88
CA MET A 172 -8.92 12.34 12.10
C MET A 172 -7.79 12.78 13.03
N VAL A 173 -6.55 12.57 12.61
CA VAL A 173 -5.41 13.26 13.21
C VAL A 173 -5.58 14.77 13.06
N ASP A 174 -5.21 15.53 14.09
CA ASP A 174 -5.37 16.98 14.10
C ASP A 174 -4.37 17.66 13.17
N ASP A 175 -4.87 18.33 12.14
CA ASP A 175 -4.08 19.23 11.30
C ASP A 175 -4.02 20.60 11.98
N THR A 176 -2.95 20.86 12.73
CA THR A 176 -2.82 22.09 13.54
C THR A 176 -2.43 23.30 12.71
N ALA A 177 -1.71 23.09 11.60
CA ALA A 177 -1.32 24.16 10.69
C ALA A 177 -1.14 23.64 9.25
N VAL A 178 -1.26 24.54 8.30
CA VAL A 178 -0.90 24.35 6.88
C VAL A 178 0.27 25.26 6.55
N ILE A 179 1.26 24.72 5.85
CA ILE A 179 2.41 25.48 5.34
C ILE A 179 2.31 25.50 3.83
N THR A 180 2.03 26.67 3.26
CA THR A 180 1.85 26.82 1.81
C THR A 180 2.26 28.23 1.39
N ASP A 181 2.88 28.35 0.20
CA ASP A 181 3.26 29.64 -0.40
C ASP A 181 4.03 30.57 0.55
N GLY A 182 4.95 30.00 1.33
CA GLY A 182 5.80 30.75 2.26
C GLY A 182 5.08 31.22 3.53
N LYS A 183 3.89 30.71 3.83
CA LYS A 183 3.09 31.06 5.03
C LYS A 183 2.81 29.83 5.87
N ILE A 184 2.72 30.02 7.18
CA ILE A 184 2.27 29.01 8.15
C ILE A 184 0.97 29.52 8.73
N THR A 185 -0.14 28.87 8.41
CA THR A 185 -1.47 29.30 8.84
C THR A 185 -2.21 28.21 9.59
N ASP A 186 -3.20 28.59 10.40
CA ASP A 186 -4.21 27.66 10.84
C ASP A 186 -5.08 27.18 9.66
N LEU A 187 -6.04 26.30 9.93
CA LEU A 187 -6.97 25.79 8.91
C LEU A 187 -7.94 26.85 8.36
N LYS A 188 -8.02 28.03 8.97
CA LYS A 188 -8.85 29.16 8.55
C LYS A 188 -8.05 30.22 7.78
N GLY A 189 -6.73 30.06 7.64
CA GLY A 189 -5.84 30.96 6.92
C GLY A 189 -5.22 32.07 7.77
N ALA A 190 -5.41 32.08 9.08
CA ALA A 190 -4.73 33.02 9.97
C ALA A 190 -3.28 32.58 10.20
N GLU A 191 -2.32 33.49 10.09
CA GLU A 191 -0.90 33.18 10.33
C GLU A 191 -0.69 32.85 11.82
N ILE A 192 -0.06 31.71 12.11
CA ILE A 192 0.15 31.22 13.47
C ILE A 192 1.63 30.87 13.70
N PRO A 193 2.13 30.97 14.94
CA PRO A 193 3.47 30.49 15.25
C PRO A 193 3.54 28.96 15.21
N LEU A 194 4.74 28.43 15.01
CA LEU A 194 5.01 27.01 15.21
C LEU A 194 4.76 26.60 16.68
N PRO A 195 4.25 25.38 16.91
CA PRO A 195 3.92 24.90 18.25
C PRO A 195 5.18 24.67 19.09
N GLU A 196 5.10 24.99 20.38
CA GLU A 196 6.14 24.73 21.39
C GLU A 196 5.98 23.31 21.97
N ALA A 197 5.95 22.33 21.08
CA ALA A 197 5.75 20.92 21.39
C ALA A 197 6.34 20.06 20.27
N ASP A 198 6.32 18.74 20.44
CA ASP A 198 6.70 17.81 19.38
C ASP A 198 5.64 17.78 18.27
N PHE A 199 6.10 17.85 17.01
CA PHE A 199 5.21 17.81 15.86
C PHE A 199 5.84 17.11 14.65
N VAL A 200 4.99 16.78 13.69
CA VAL A 200 5.34 16.19 12.41
C VAL A 200 4.92 17.15 11.30
N VAL A 201 5.81 17.34 10.32
CA VAL A 201 5.51 18.04 9.07
C VAL A 201 5.47 16.99 7.96
N LYS A 202 4.36 16.95 7.20
CA LYS A 202 4.20 16.01 6.09
C LYS A 202 3.72 16.72 4.83
N PRO A 203 4.16 16.32 3.62
CA PRO A 203 3.61 16.83 2.38
C PRO A 203 2.10 16.57 2.29
N ASN A 204 1.35 17.52 1.74
CA ASN A 204 -0.10 17.36 1.56
C ASN A 204 -0.41 16.21 0.59
N THR A 205 0.35 16.11 -0.51
CA THR A 205 0.28 15.03 -1.50
C THR A 205 1.55 14.19 -1.44
N GLY A 206 1.49 12.96 -1.97
CA GLY A 206 2.65 12.05 -2.01
C GLY A 206 2.42 10.76 -1.23
N TYR A 207 3.41 9.86 -1.30
CA TYR A 207 3.30 8.46 -0.88
C TYR A 207 4.50 7.98 -0.06
N GLN A 208 4.31 6.88 0.68
CA GLN A 208 5.39 6.16 1.37
C GLN A 208 6.17 7.01 2.39
N GLY A 209 5.52 7.99 3.04
CA GLY A 209 6.17 8.83 4.04
C GLY A 209 7.37 9.65 3.52
N GLN A 210 7.52 9.80 2.20
CA GLN A 210 8.56 10.66 1.63
C GLN A 210 8.28 12.12 2.03
N GLY A 211 9.31 12.82 2.49
CA GLY A 211 9.21 14.22 2.93
C GLY A 211 8.61 14.42 4.32
N VAL A 212 8.32 13.35 5.07
CA VAL A 212 7.88 13.46 6.47
C VAL A 212 9.06 13.83 7.35
N LEU A 213 8.93 14.93 8.10
CA LEU A 213 9.91 15.42 9.06
C LEU A 213 9.30 15.40 10.46
N ARG A 214 10.06 14.93 11.45
CA ARG A 214 9.69 15.03 12.88
C ARG A 214 10.54 16.08 13.55
N PHE A 215 9.90 16.91 14.37
CA PHE A 215 10.53 17.90 15.21
C PHE A 215 10.26 17.58 16.68
N GLU A 216 11.33 17.49 17.46
CA GLU A 216 11.32 17.30 18.91
C GLU A 216 11.64 18.64 19.57
N TRP A 217 10.78 19.12 20.47
CA TRP A 217 10.98 20.39 21.16
C TRP A 217 11.94 20.23 22.33
N LEU A 218 13.02 21.01 22.33
CA LEU A 218 14.09 20.94 23.34
C LEU A 218 13.95 22.01 24.43
N GLY A 219 12.89 22.82 24.41
CA GLY A 219 12.77 24.02 25.22
C GLY A 219 13.43 25.25 24.57
N ASN A 220 13.17 26.43 25.13
CA ASN A 220 13.85 27.69 24.74
C ASN A 220 13.88 27.97 23.23
N ASN A 221 12.77 27.71 22.52
CA ASN A 221 12.66 27.89 21.07
C ASN A 221 13.63 27.04 20.23
N GLN A 222 14.10 25.91 20.74
CA GLN A 222 14.97 24.98 20.04
C GLN A 222 14.24 23.67 19.69
N TYR A 223 14.58 23.13 18.52
CA TYR A 223 14.01 21.90 17.98
C TYR A 223 15.12 21.00 17.43
N PHE A 224 14.98 19.69 17.62
CA PHE A 224 15.75 18.69 16.91
C PHE A 224 14.90 18.09 15.79
N CYS A 225 15.43 18.07 14.57
CA CYS A 225 14.76 17.48 13.42
C CYS A 225 15.26 16.06 13.17
N SER A 226 14.40 15.20 12.63
CA SER A 226 14.75 13.86 12.21
C SER A 226 15.82 13.77 11.10
N ASP A 227 16.18 14.87 10.48
CA ASP A 227 17.34 14.95 9.56
C ASP A 227 18.69 15.04 10.29
N GLY A 228 18.68 15.08 11.63
CA GLY A 228 19.87 15.18 12.48
C GLY A 228 20.29 16.60 12.81
N LEU A 229 19.54 17.62 12.40
CA LEU A 229 19.89 19.03 12.60
C LEU A 229 19.10 19.66 13.75
N HIS A 230 19.75 20.62 14.42
CA HIS A 230 19.11 21.51 15.38
C HIS A 230 18.66 22.82 14.71
N TYR A 231 17.48 23.27 15.09
CA TYR A 231 16.89 24.52 14.63
C TYR A 231 16.50 25.39 15.82
N ASP A 232 16.83 26.67 15.76
CA ASP A 232 16.07 27.67 16.51
C ASP A 232 14.76 27.99 15.78
N LYS A 233 13.80 28.62 16.49
CA LYS A 233 12.48 28.98 15.94
C LYS A 233 12.56 29.87 14.70
N LYS A 234 13.52 30.79 14.59
CA LYS A 234 13.63 31.68 13.41
C LYS A 234 14.10 30.90 12.18
N ARG A 235 15.16 30.09 12.35
CA ARG A 235 15.70 29.23 11.30
C ARG A 235 14.66 28.20 10.84
N LEU A 236 13.92 27.61 11.77
CA LEU A 236 12.86 26.65 11.45
C LEU A 236 11.72 27.29 10.66
N ASN A 237 11.25 28.47 11.09
CA ASN A 237 10.22 29.21 10.35
C ASN A 237 10.68 29.51 8.92
N HIS A 238 11.89 30.00 8.74
CA HIS A 238 12.43 30.28 7.41
C HIS A 238 12.52 29.00 6.57
N TYR A 239 13.08 27.92 7.12
CA TYR A 239 13.20 26.63 6.43
C TYR A 239 11.86 26.08 5.95
N LEU A 240 10.83 26.06 6.81
CA LEU A 240 9.52 25.53 6.46
C LEU A 240 8.80 26.39 5.41
N ARG A 241 8.96 27.72 5.47
CA ARG A 241 8.41 28.64 4.47
C ARG A 241 9.06 28.40 3.11
N GLU A 242 10.39 28.30 3.04
CA GLU A 242 11.12 27.98 1.81
C GLU A 242 10.73 26.61 1.25
N LEU A 243 10.59 25.60 2.12
CA LEU A 243 10.15 24.27 1.74
C LEU A 243 8.77 24.31 1.08
N SER A 244 7.87 25.16 1.60
CA SER A 244 6.49 25.30 1.11
C SER A 244 6.33 26.05 -0.21
N LEU A 245 7.40 26.65 -0.74
CA LEU A 245 7.37 27.30 -2.06
C LEU A 245 7.24 26.29 -3.22
N LYS A 246 7.49 25.01 -2.94
CA LYS A 246 7.41 23.93 -3.94
C LYS A 246 6.14 23.09 -3.82
N ASP A 247 5.69 22.83 -2.60
CA ASP A 247 4.54 21.98 -2.28
C ASP A 247 3.92 22.45 -0.95
N SER A 248 2.64 22.15 -0.73
CA SER A 248 1.99 22.42 0.57
C SER A 248 2.28 21.30 1.58
N TYR A 249 2.38 21.66 2.86
CA TYR A 249 2.64 20.74 3.97
C TYR A 249 1.61 20.90 5.08
N LEU A 250 1.42 19.83 5.84
CA LEU A 250 0.57 19.78 7.03
C LEU A 250 1.44 19.63 8.27
N VAL A 251 1.12 20.39 9.31
CA VAL A 251 1.69 20.26 10.65
C VAL A 251 0.69 19.50 11.51
N GLN A 252 1.16 18.43 12.16
CA GLN A 252 0.36 17.58 13.01
C GLN A 252 1.07 17.35 14.35
N PRO A 253 0.34 17.17 15.46
CA PRO A 253 0.96 16.82 16.73
C PRO A 253 1.65 15.46 16.61
N ARG A 254 2.76 15.28 17.34
CA ARG A 254 3.39 13.96 17.43
C ARG A 254 2.48 13.02 18.20
N LEU A 255 1.93 12.03 17.50
CA LEU A 255 1.12 10.98 18.11
C LEU A 255 2.00 9.99 18.87
N VAL A 256 1.45 9.45 19.96
CA VAL A 256 2.04 8.39 20.75
C VAL A 256 1.07 7.22 20.77
N ASN A 257 1.60 6.01 20.54
CA ASN A 257 0.78 4.81 20.57
C ASN A 257 0.20 4.55 21.97
N HIS A 258 -0.95 3.91 22.01
CA HIS A 258 -1.59 3.49 23.25
C HIS A 258 -0.60 2.72 24.15
N PRO A 259 -0.59 2.94 25.49
CA PRO A 259 0.39 2.33 26.39
C PRO A 259 0.57 0.80 26.26
N GLN A 260 -0.49 0.07 25.92
CA GLN A 260 -0.45 -1.40 25.72
C GLN A 260 0.39 -1.87 24.53
N ILE A 261 0.70 -0.99 23.58
CA ILE A 261 1.46 -1.30 22.36
C ILE A 261 2.62 -0.32 22.11
N ALA A 262 2.84 0.64 23.01
CA ALA A 262 3.90 1.63 22.89
C ALA A 262 5.30 0.98 22.92
N ASP A 263 5.44 -0.18 23.56
CA ASP A 263 6.65 -1.00 23.59
C ASP A 263 6.93 -1.73 22.27
N LEU A 264 5.96 -1.83 21.36
CA LEU A 264 6.12 -2.37 20.01
C LEU A 264 6.63 -1.34 19.00
N THR A 265 6.93 -0.13 19.46
CA THR A 265 7.42 0.97 18.64
C THR A 265 8.63 1.57 19.32
N ASN A 266 9.61 1.99 18.53
CA ASN A 266 10.67 2.85 19.04
C ASN A 266 10.18 4.31 19.12
N LYS A 267 11.06 5.31 19.04
CA LYS A 267 10.68 6.74 19.01
C LYS A 267 9.69 7.12 17.89
N GLY A 268 9.42 6.25 16.92
CA GLY A 268 8.40 6.42 15.89
C GLY A 268 6.97 6.12 16.34
N PHE A 269 6.05 6.06 15.38
CA PHE A 269 4.63 5.75 15.59
C PHE A 269 4.21 4.58 14.70
N GLY A 270 3.66 3.52 15.32
CA GLY A 270 3.14 2.34 14.64
C GLY A 270 1.66 2.47 14.27
N THR A 271 1.26 1.94 13.13
CA THR A 271 -0.09 2.10 12.58
C THR A 271 -0.66 0.80 12.05
N CYS A 272 -1.99 0.69 12.11
CA CYS A 272 -2.72 -0.38 11.46
C CYS A 272 -2.98 0.00 9.99
N ARG A 273 -2.40 -0.76 9.05
CA ARG A 273 -2.86 -0.77 7.66
C ARG A 273 -4.07 -1.68 7.58
N ILE A 274 -5.24 -1.15 7.28
CA ILE A 274 -6.46 -1.94 7.07
C ILE A 274 -6.97 -1.74 5.65
N ILE A 275 -7.18 -2.83 4.93
CA ILE A 275 -7.73 -2.80 3.58
C ILE A 275 -9.21 -3.14 3.64
N THR A 276 -10.03 -2.24 3.11
CA THR A 276 -11.48 -2.44 2.98
C THR A 276 -11.89 -2.57 1.53
N GLY A 277 -12.99 -3.29 1.29
CA GLY A 277 -13.67 -3.39 0.01
C GLY A 277 -15.16 -3.14 0.19
N ILE A 278 -15.78 -2.30 -0.63
CA ILE A 278 -17.23 -2.08 -0.63
C ILE A 278 -17.88 -2.82 -1.79
N THR A 279 -19.01 -3.48 -1.56
CA THR A 279 -19.80 -4.13 -2.63
C THR A 279 -20.66 -3.10 -3.37
N PRO A 280 -21.20 -3.43 -4.58
CA PRO A 280 -22.18 -2.58 -5.25
C PRO A 280 -23.46 -2.33 -4.42
N THR A 281 -23.75 -3.19 -3.44
CA THR A 281 -24.87 -3.02 -2.50
C THR A 281 -24.52 -2.12 -1.30
N GLY A 282 -23.32 -1.57 -1.22
CA GLY A 282 -22.87 -0.69 -0.14
C GLY A 282 -22.33 -1.41 1.11
N THR A 283 -22.16 -2.73 1.07
CA THR A 283 -21.62 -3.50 2.20
C THR A 283 -20.10 -3.38 2.24
N VAL A 284 -19.55 -2.91 3.36
CA VAL A 284 -18.09 -2.76 3.56
C VAL A 284 -17.50 -3.98 4.27
N GLU A 285 -16.46 -4.55 3.67
CA GLU A 285 -15.80 -5.77 4.09
C GLU A 285 -14.31 -5.54 4.34
N LEU A 286 -13.74 -6.25 5.32
CA LEU A 286 -12.30 -6.28 5.53
C LEU A 286 -11.66 -7.28 4.55
N ILE A 287 -10.59 -6.84 3.90
CA ILE A 287 -9.83 -7.65 2.95
C ILE A 287 -8.57 -8.21 3.60
N GLY A 288 -7.93 -7.42 4.45
CA GLY A 288 -6.73 -7.79 5.19
C GLY A 288 -6.24 -6.63 6.05
N ALA A 289 -5.42 -6.94 7.05
CA ALA A 289 -4.86 -5.94 7.93
C ALA A 289 -3.44 -6.34 8.39
N ALA A 290 -2.61 -5.34 8.63
CA ALA A 290 -1.28 -5.51 9.18
C ALA A 290 -0.91 -4.33 10.09
N PHE A 291 -0.26 -4.61 11.22
CA PHE A 291 0.30 -3.60 12.10
C PHE A 291 1.74 -3.34 11.68
N LYS A 292 2.02 -2.10 11.27
CA LYS A 292 3.34 -1.63 10.87
C LYS A 292 4.06 -1.09 12.11
N MET A 293 5.32 -1.47 12.27
CA MET A 293 6.18 -1.04 13.37
C MET A 293 7.46 -0.40 12.81
N PRO A 294 7.83 0.80 13.26
CA PRO A 294 9.08 1.44 12.89
C PRO A 294 10.27 0.70 13.52
N VAL A 295 11.39 0.65 12.79
CA VAL A 295 12.65 0.02 13.24
C VAL A 295 13.80 1.00 12.99
N GLY A 296 14.79 1.02 13.89
CA GLY A 296 15.92 1.95 13.91
C GLY A 296 15.50 3.40 14.14
N GLU A 297 16.23 4.35 13.56
CA GLU A 297 15.90 5.79 13.67
C GLU A 297 14.71 6.22 12.78
N GLY A 298 13.98 5.26 12.20
CA GLY A 298 12.84 5.53 11.32
C GLY A 298 11.76 6.38 11.99
N VAL A 299 11.46 7.54 11.38
CA VAL A 299 10.42 8.47 11.86
C VAL A 299 9.02 7.89 11.70
N ALA A 300 8.81 7.10 10.65
CA ALA A 300 7.54 6.48 10.29
C ALA A 300 7.72 4.96 10.11
N ASP A 301 6.64 4.22 10.36
CA ASP A 301 6.55 2.77 10.27
C ASP A 301 6.56 2.20 8.84
N ASN A 302 7.02 2.97 7.86
CA ASN A 302 6.87 2.62 6.45
C ASN A 302 7.63 1.33 6.13
N PHE A 303 6.86 0.31 5.75
CA PHE A 303 7.34 -0.99 5.30
C PHE A 303 8.37 -0.91 4.15
N ALA A 304 8.29 0.13 3.31
CA ALA A 304 9.24 0.37 2.24
C ALA A 304 10.56 1.02 2.72
N ALA A 305 10.57 1.68 3.87
CA ALA A 305 11.71 2.40 4.44
C ALA A 305 12.47 1.59 5.51
N GLY A 306 12.14 0.31 5.70
CA GLY A 306 12.84 -0.59 6.62
C GLY A 306 12.04 -1.02 7.85
N GLY A 307 10.81 -0.51 8.03
CA GLY A 307 9.89 -1.00 9.06
C GLY A 307 9.49 -2.47 8.86
N ILE A 308 9.01 -3.08 9.94
CA ILE A 308 8.45 -4.44 9.93
C ILE A 308 6.92 -4.38 10.00
N ALA A 309 6.25 -5.45 9.58
CA ALA A 309 4.79 -5.54 9.66
C ALA A 309 4.35 -6.91 10.18
N SER A 310 3.44 -6.92 11.15
CA SER A 310 2.77 -8.11 11.66
C SER A 310 1.37 -8.24 11.06
N PRO A 311 0.92 -9.44 10.64
CA PRO A 311 -0.48 -9.62 10.27
C PRO A 311 -1.37 -9.42 11.50
N ILE A 312 -2.53 -8.81 11.28
CA ILE A 312 -3.57 -8.68 12.31
C ILE A 312 -4.65 -9.71 12.01
N ASP A 313 -5.00 -10.53 13.00
CA ASP A 313 -6.19 -11.36 12.93
C ASP A 313 -7.44 -10.47 12.90
N LEU A 314 -8.25 -10.61 11.85
CA LEU A 314 -9.35 -9.67 11.57
C LEU A 314 -10.46 -9.73 12.61
N GLU A 315 -10.65 -10.88 13.26
CA GLU A 315 -11.70 -11.09 14.26
C GLU A 315 -11.24 -10.65 15.64
N THR A 316 -10.01 -10.96 16.03
CA THR A 316 -9.54 -10.80 17.41
C THR A 316 -8.64 -9.59 17.63
N GLY A 317 -8.03 -9.03 16.56
CA GLY A 317 -7.03 -7.97 16.66
C GLY A 317 -5.67 -8.46 17.15
N GLU A 318 -5.44 -9.78 17.16
CA GLU A 318 -4.20 -10.40 17.60
C GLU A 318 -3.11 -10.33 16.52
N LEU A 319 -1.89 -9.99 16.95
CA LEU A 319 -0.72 -9.91 16.08
C LEU A 319 -0.07 -11.28 15.88
N GLY A 320 0.26 -11.57 14.64
CA GLY A 320 1.09 -12.73 14.28
C GLY A 320 2.59 -12.40 14.22
N MET A 321 3.35 -13.28 13.58
CA MET A 321 4.78 -13.08 13.38
C MET A 321 5.03 -11.94 12.38
N ALA A 322 5.87 -10.98 12.76
CA ALA A 322 6.20 -9.85 11.89
C ALA A 322 7.25 -10.23 10.85
N VAL A 323 7.24 -9.51 9.73
CA VAL A 323 8.17 -9.70 8.62
C VAL A 323 8.69 -8.35 8.14
N ALA A 324 9.91 -8.32 7.59
CA ALA A 324 10.38 -7.19 6.78
C ALA A 324 9.93 -7.32 5.31
N LYS A 325 9.91 -6.21 4.55
CA LYS A 325 9.49 -6.19 3.13
C LYS A 325 10.38 -7.00 2.18
N LYS A 326 11.67 -7.11 2.50
CA LYS A 326 12.70 -7.74 1.65
C LYS A 326 12.35 -9.21 1.37
N CYS A 327 12.62 -9.71 0.16
CA CYS A 327 12.48 -11.15 -0.15
C CYS A 327 13.37 -11.98 0.79
N LEU A 328 12.84 -13.08 1.32
CA LEU A 328 13.50 -13.85 2.39
C LEU A 328 13.99 -12.94 3.53
N GLY A 329 13.25 -11.86 3.80
CA GLY A 329 13.51 -10.98 4.93
C GLY A 329 13.28 -11.71 6.23
N ASP A 330 13.88 -11.19 7.29
CA ASP A 330 13.81 -11.86 8.59
C ASP A 330 12.37 -11.81 9.12
N SER A 331 12.05 -12.83 9.91
CA SER A 331 10.79 -12.95 10.65
C SER A 331 11.07 -12.64 12.11
N TYR A 332 10.12 -11.98 12.76
CA TYR A 332 10.32 -11.36 14.06
C TYR A 332 9.19 -11.78 15.01
N CYS A 333 9.53 -12.57 16.01
CA CYS A 333 8.63 -12.88 17.14
C CYS A 333 8.64 -11.74 18.19
N GLN A 334 9.70 -10.95 18.20
CA GLN A 334 9.93 -9.81 19.07
C GLN A 334 10.36 -8.61 18.24
N HIS A 335 10.05 -7.40 18.71
CA HIS A 335 10.47 -6.18 18.05
C HIS A 335 12.00 -6.04 18.13
N PRO A 336 12.71 -5.80 17.01
CA PRO A 336 14.17 -5.87 16.97
C PRO A 336 14.86 -4.81 17.84
N ASP A 337 14.26 -3.63 18.01
CA ASP A 337 14.88 -2.55 18.79
C ASP A 337 14.52 -2.59 20.27
N THR A 338 13.32 -3.07 20.62
CA THR A 338 12.78 -2.97 21.98
C THR A 338 12.74 -4.31 22.69
N GLY A 339 12.88 -5.42 21.97
CA GLY A 339 12.74 -6.79 22.49
C GLY A 339 11.31 -7.20 22.85
N ALA A 340 10.33 -6.30 22.67
CA ALA A 340 8.95 -6.55 23.07
C ALA A 340 8.32 -7.70 22.27
N PRO A 341 7.56 -8.62 22.91
CA PRO A 341 6.92 -9.73 22.21
C PRO A 341 5.78 -9.23 21.31
N ILE A 342 5.83 -9.66 20.04
CA ILE A 342 4.85 -9.29 18.99
C ILE A 342 3.73 -10.33 18.94
N ILE A 343 4.08 -11.62 18.82
CA ILE A 343 3.11 -12.69 18.59
C ILE A 343 2.15 -12.79 19.78
N GLY A 344 0.85 -12.86 19.50
CA GLY A 344 -0.19 -12.96 20.52
C GLY A 344 -0.58 -11.62 21.16
N ARG A 345 0.11 -10.51 20.83
CA ARG A 345 -0.27 -9.19 21.32
C ARG A 345 -1.63 -8.80 20.72
N LYS A 346 -2.57 -8.38 21.55
CA LYS A 346 -3.85 -7.83 21.09
C LYS A 346 -3.75 -6.32 20.93
N LEU A 347 -4.22 -5.82 19.79
CA LEU A 347 -4.32 -4.39 19.56
C LEU A 347 -5.49 -3.78 20.36
N PRO A 348 -5.28 -2.66 21.05
CA PRO A 348 -6.36 -1.97 21.76
C PRO A 348 -7.39 -1.43 20.76
N TYR A 349 -8.65 -1.36 21.18
CA TYR A 349 -9.76 -0.80 20.42
C TYR A 349 -10.01 -1.46 19.05
N TRP A 350 -9.67 -2.75 18.88
CA TRP A 350 -9.73 -3.37 17.55
C TRP A 350 -11.14 -3.38 16.96
N GLN A 351 -12.16 -3.75 17.74
CA GLN A 351 -13.55 -3.79 17.22
C GLN A 351 -14.08 -2.40 16.89
N GLU A 352 -13.75 -1.42 17.73
CA GLU A 352 -14.07 -0.01 17.55
C GLU A 352 -13.39 0.53 16.29
N THR A 353 -12.14 0.13 16.07
CA THR A 353 -11.37 0.47 14.86
C THR A 353 -12.05 -0.10 13.61
N VAL A 354 -12.43 -1.39 13.63
CA VAL A 354 -13.14 -2.03 12.52
C VAL A 354 -14.47 -1.35 12.23
N ALA A 355 -15.25 -1.02 13.26
CA ALA A 355 -16.51 -0.30 13.11
C ALA A 355 -16.29 1.12 12.55
N LEU A 356 -15.27 1.83 13.02
CA LEU A 356 -14.87 3.14 12.55
C LEU A 356 -14.54 3.13 11.05
N ILE A 357 -13.66 2.24 10.61
CA ILE A 357 -13.23 2.22 9.19
C ILE A 357 -14.35 1.80 8.25
N LYS A 358 -15.27 0.94 8.69
CA LYS A 358 -16.44 0.56 7.87
C LYS A 358 -17.35 1.77 7.64
N ARG A 359 -17.63 2.55 8.69
CA ARG A 359 -18.37 3.82 8.56
C ARG A 359 -17.61 4.84 7.74
N ALA A 360 -16.30 4.92 7.90
CA ALA A 360 -15.46 5.87 7.16
C ALA A 360 -15.47 5.55 5.65
N HIS A 361 -15.35 4.28 5.28
CA HIS A 361 -15.43 3.86 3.88
C HIS A 361 -16.81 4.16 3.27
N GLN A 362 -17.90 4.06 4.04
CA GLN A 362 -19.23 4.47 3.54
C GLN A 362 -19.28 5.97 3.16
N GLN A 363 -18.51 6.85 3.81
CA GLN A 363 -18.45 8.27 3.44
C GLN A 363 -17.70 8.55 2.14
N VAL A 364 -16.85 7.60 1.72
CA VAL A 364 -16.09 7.64 0.47
C VAL A 364 -16.38 6.37 -0.34
N ALA A 365 -17.67 6.00 -0.39
CA ALA A 365 -18.17 4.80 -1.06
C ALA A 365 -17.89 4.79 -2.58
N ASP A 366 -17.50 5.94 -3.12
CA ASP A 366 -16.98 6.12 -4.46
C ASP A 366 -15.68 5.36 -4.71
N TYR A 367 -15.06 4.69 -3.73
CA TYR A 367 -13.86 3.89 -3.97
C TYR A 367 -14.12 2.45 -3.59
N VAL A 368 -13.83 1.49 -4.50
CA VAL A 368 -14.16 0.09 -4.20
C VAL A 368 -13.24 -0.43 -3.12
N PHE A 369 -11.94 -0.20 -3.27
CA PHE A 369 -10.94 -0.65 -2.31
C PHE A 369 -10.13 0.54 -1.79
N LEU A 370 -9.92 0.56 -0.49
CA LEU A 370 -9.13 1.58 0.18
C LEU A 370 -8.20 0.94 1.21
N GLY A 371 -6.99 1.49 1.31
CA GLY A 371 -6.05 1.17 2.38
C GLY A 371 -5.97 2.30 3.39
N TRP A 372 -6.46 2.05 4.60
CA TRP A 372 -6.52 2.99 5.71
C TRP A 372 -5.27 2.84 6.57
N ASP A 373 -4.64 3.96 6.93
CA ASP A 373 -3.62 3.99 7.99
C ASP A 373 -4.26 4.57 9.26
N ILE A 374 -4.35 3.74 10.29
CA ILE A 374 -5.00 4.07 11.56
C ILE A 374 -3.96 4.06 12.68
N GLY A 375 -3.88 5.15 13.43
CA GLY A 375 -3.17 5.23 14.70
C GLY A 375 -4.05 4.74 15.85
N LEU A 376 -3.47 4.00 16.79
CA LEU A 376 -4.15 3.65 18.04
C LEU A 376 -3.52 4.49 19.15
N SER A 377 -4.15 5.62 19.49
CA SER A 377 -3.67 6.53 20.54
C SER A 377 -4.19 6.12 21.91
N LYS A 378 -3.76 6.82 22.96
CA LYS A 378 -4.31 6.65 24.32
C LYS A 378 -5.83 6.90 24.36
N ASP A 379 -6.33 7.83 23.55
CA ASP A 379 -7.71 8.32 23.56
C ASP A 379 -8.61 7.57 22.57
N GLY A 380 -8.05 6.68 21.74
CA GLY A 380 -8.80 5.85 20.80
C GLY A 380 -8.17 5.72 19.41
N PRO A 381 -8.87 5.08 18.46
CA PRO A 381 -8.42 4.98 17.08
C PRO A 381 -8.56 6.31 16.32
N VAL A 382 -7.52 6.68 15.58
CA VAL A 382 -7.41 7.93 14.83
C VAL A 382 -7.04 7.61 13.38
N ILE A 383 -7.80 8.14 12.42
CA ILE A 383 -7.53 7.98 10.98
C ILE A 383 -6.44 8.98 10.59
N LEU A 384 -5.34 8.48 10.02
CA LEU A 384 -4.22 9.31 9.58
C LEU A 384 -4.35 9.72 8.12
N GLU A 385 -4.68 8.75 7.27
CA GLU A 385 -4.86 8.90 5.82
C GLU A 385 -5.57 7.67 5.24
N THR A 386 -6.01 7.80 4.00
CA THR A 386 -6.47 6.68 3.18
C THR A 386 -5.72 6.66 1.85
N ASN A 387 -5.62 5.49 1.24
CA ASN A 387 -4.85 5.28 0.02
C ASN A 387 -5.68 4.48 -0.99
N SER A 388 -5.94 5.08 -2.15
CA SER A 388 -6.58 4.44 -3.31
C SER A 388 -5.70 3.35 -3.93
N ASN A 389 -4.38 3.59 -3.99
CA ASN A 389 -3.36 2.68 -4.49
C ASN A 389 -2.50 2.13 -3.33
N TRP A 390 -3.11 1.28 -2.52
CA TRP A 390 -2.50 0.73 -1.31
C TRP A 390 -1.47 -0.37 -1.61
N CYS A 391 -0.55 -0.59 -0.67
CA CYS A 391 0.55 -1.54 -0.84
C CYS A 391 0.07 -3.01 -0.77
N ILE A 392 -0.10 -3.65 -1.92
CA ILE A 392 -0.56 -5.03 -2.02
C ILE A 392 0.42 -6.05 -1.45
N LEU A 393 1.71 -5.71 -1.42
CA LEU A 393 2.70 -6.54 -0.74
C LEU A 393 2.47 -6.56 0.78
N LEU A 394 2.13 -5.41 1.37
CA LEU A 394 1.84 -5.30 2.80
C LEU A 394 0.57 -6.07 3.19
N ALA A 395 -0.39 -6.23 2.28
CA ALA A 395 -1.60 -7.01 2.53
C ALA A 395 -1.37 -8.54 2.50
N GLN A 396 -0.35 -9.02 1.79
CA GLN A 396 -0.15 -10.45 1.52
C GLN A 396 1.07 -11.05 2.23
N ARG A 397 2.15 -10.27 2.38
CA ARG A 397 3.42 -10.79 2.88
C ARG A 397 3.38 -11.10 4.39
N PRO A 398 2.88 -10.21 5.27
CA PRO A 398 2.77 -10.51 6.70
C PRO A 398 1.86 -11.70 6.98
N SER A 399 0.71 -11.78 6.31
CA SER A 399 -0.26 -12.86 6.50
C SER A 399 0.17 -14.18 5.85
N GLY A 400 1.07 -14.12 4.86
CA GLY A 400 1.43 -15.26 4.02
C GLY A 400 0.25 -15.80 3.19
N LYS A 401 -0.81 -14.99 3.00
CA LYS A 401 -2.02 -15.35 2.24
C LYS A 401 -2.14 -14.43 1.02
N GLY A 402 -2.38 -15.02 -0.15
CA GLY A 402 -2.56 -14.23 -1.37
C GLY A 402 -3.93 -13.56 -1.41
N LEU A 403 -4.03 -12.36 -1.99
CA LEU A 403 -5.29 -11.61 -2.07
C LEU A 403 -6.40 -12.38 -2.77
N GLY A 404 -6.04 -13.26 -3.72
CA GLY A 404 -6.99 -14.13 -4.42
C GLY A 404 -7.80 -15.06 -3.51
N SER A 405 -7.33 -15.28 -2.28
CA SER A 405 -8.01 -16.11 -1.25
C SER A 405 -8.88 -15.30 -0.28
N SER A 406 -8.92 -13.97 -0.43
CA SER A 406 -9.72 -13.06 0.40
C SER A 406 -11.01 -12.64 -0.32
N LYS A 407 -11.86 -11.87 0.36
CA LYS A 407 -13.05 -11.23 -0.24
C LYS A 407 -12.73 -10.25 -1.39
N PHE A 408 -11.45 -9.96 -1.64
CA PHE A 408 -11.01 -9.12 -2.74
C PHE A 408 -11.59 -9.57 -4.09
N THR A 409 -11.45 -10.86 -4.43
CA THR A 409 -11.88 -11.39 -5.73
C THR A 409 -13.40 -11.37 -5.89
N SER A 410 -14.15 -11.76 -4.86
CA SER A 410 -15.61 -11.73 -4.88
C SER A 410 -16.15 -10.32 -5.07
N ILE A 411 -15.57 -9.32 -4.39
CA ILE A 411 -15.98 -7.92 -4.54
C ILE A 411 -15.68 -7.40 -5.95
N CYS A 412 -14.51 -7.73 -6.50
CA CYS A 412 -14.17 -7.36 -7.88
C CYS A 412 -15.21 -7.90 -8.87
N HIS A 413 -15.62 -9.16 -8.72
CA HIS A 413 -16.63 -9.78 -9.59
C HIS A 413 -17.99 -9.09 -9.50
N LEU A 414 -18.45 -8.80 -8.28
CA LEU A 414 -19.72 -8.09 -8.08
C LEU A 414 -19.73 -6.73 -8.80
N TRP A 415 -18.64 -5.97 -8.72
CA TRP A 415 -18.53 -4.71 -9.46
C TRP A 415 -18.48 -4.90 -10.96
N ILE A 416 -17.71 -5.87 -11.45
CA ILE A 416 -17.63 -6.16 -12.89
C ILE A 416 -18.99 -6.52 -13.47
N ASP A 417 -19.80 -7.31 -12.76
CA ASP A 417 -21.13 -7.69 -13.20
C ASP A 417 -22.10 -6.50 -13.14
N SER A 418 -21.95 -5.61 -12.14
CA SER A 418 -22.69 -4.36 -12.07
C SER A 418 -22.46 -3.46 -13.30
N PHE A 419 -21.21 -3.41 -13.83
CA PHE A 419 -20.86 -2.60 -15.01
C PHE A 419 -21.50 -3.10 -16.32
N LYS A 420 -21.87 -4.39 -16.39
CA LYS A 420 -22.55 -4.99 -17.55
C LYS A 420 -24.05 -4.66 -17.59
N THR A 421 -24.61 -4.17 -16.48
CA THR A 421 -26.05 -3.91 -16.35
C THR A 421 -26.36 -2.45 -16.72
N PRO A 422 -27.21 -2.16 -17.73
CA PRO A 422 -27.45 -0.80 -18.23
C PRO A 422 -27.95 0.21 -17.18
N PHE A 423 -28.66 -0.28 -16.15
CA PHE A 423 -29.31 0.54 -15.12
C PHE A 423 -28.32 1.19 -14.14
N LEU A 424 -27.21 0.51 -13.80
CA LEU A 424 -26.22 1.01 -12.83
C LEU A 424 -25.19 1.97 -13.46
N LYS A 425 -24.99 1.91 -14.78
CA LYS A 425 -24.17 2.89 -15.52
C LYS A 425 -24.63 4.34 -15.29
N LYS A 426 -25.94 4.55 -15.10
CA LYS A 426 -26.53 5.89 -14.98
C LYS A 426 -26.36 6.50 -13.58
N ASN A 427 -26.21 5.68 -12.54
CA ASN A 427 -26.10 6.12 -11.15
C ASN A 427 -24.66 6.14 -10.60
N ILE A 428 -23.69 5.55 -11.31
CA ILE A 428 -22.25 5.56 -10.93
C ILE A 428 -21.48 6.68 -11.65
N MET A 429 -22.07 7.29 -12.69
CA MET A 429 -21.45 8.35 -13.52
C MET A 429 -21.93 9.77 -13.18
N HIS A 430 -22.73 9.92 -12.12
CA HIS A 430 -23.13 11.19 -11.50
C HIS A 430 -22.73 11.14 -10.04
#